data_AF-A0A3M7LWG3-F1
#
_entry.id   AF-A0A3M7LWG3-F1
#
_cell.length_a   1.000
_cell.length_b   1.000
_cell.length_c   1.000
_cell.angle_alpha   90.00
_cell.angle_beta   90.00
_cell.angle_gamma   90.00
#
_symmetry.space_group_name_H-M   'P 1'
#
loop_
_entity.id
_entity.type
_entity.pdbx_description
1 polymer ?
#
loop_
_entity_poly.entity_id
_entity_poly.type
_entity_poly.pdbx_seq_one_letter_code
_entity_poly.pdbx_strand_id
1 'polypeptide(L)'
;MSSNISSLEVSSTHLSQCTQLKSRSYGTLLGSTVFQSFISGVVAFRVLPRPQFSTLQKHTFPVYFTLQTITPVVMLLTYPRGASAILPYLSSSPVARTATDNLSSWLHATMFVTALVNMVYVGPKTTEVMGLRKHQETRDGKKSYDAGPHSKEMQVLNKQFGILHGVSTLINLAGLGAMIWYGAILGEGLRFIDYNTCLPSRQDEVVDMDKEVQYRQLVSRAITQRLHSTSLDDLTGLAAYVMGKTVEAWEWQERAVARGKAQTAIQELGIPWERFVHDVEKASAQVHMLTPTRYEAPSSARYSNQDVTEAHERLACTKNEHVTERDIKWKETHAAMLEALRVLGETRMRD
;
A
#
# COMPACT_ATOMS: atom_id res chain seq x y z
N MET A 1 -42.26 0.66 13.18
CA MET A 1 -41.43 0.54 11.95
C MET A 1 -40.23 1.49 11.93
N SER A 2 -40.34 2.73 12.44
CA SER A 2 -39.20 3.68 12.47
C SER A 2 -38.04 3.26 13.40
N SER A 3 -38.30 2.58 14.52
CA SER A 3 -37.28 2.13 15.49
C SER A 3 -36.35 1.02 14.98
N ASN A 4 -36.78 0.20 14.02
CA ASN A 4 -35.98 -0.89 13.46
C ASN A 4 -35.04 -0.40 12.34
N ILE A 5 -35.39 0.70 11.66
CA ILE A 5 -34.58 1.26 10.56
C ILE A 5 -33.35 1.98 11.14
N SER A 6 -33.55 2.77 12.20
CA SER A 6 -32.45 3.47 12.88
C SER A 6 -31.44 2.52 13.52
N SER A 7 -31.89 1.37 14.03
CA SER A 7 -31.01 0.35 14.61
C SER A 7 -30.25 -0.45 13.54
N LEU A 8 -30.83 -0.64 12.35
CA LEU A 8 -30.15 -1.26 11.19
C LEU A 8 -29.11 -0.33 10.56
N GLU A 9 -29.38 0.98 10.45
CA GLU A 9 -28.42 1.97 9.93
C GLU A 9 -27.23 2.21 10.87
N VAL A 10 -27.47 2.23 12.19
CA VAL A 10 -26.39 2.31 13.18
C VAL A 10 -25.54 1.04 13.17
N SER A 11 -26.16 -0.13 12.98
CA SER A 11 -25.42 -1.40 12.90
C SER A 11 -24.60 -1.53 11.61
N SER A 12 -25.06 -1.00 10.47
CA SER A 12 -24.33 -1.07 9.19
C SER A 12 -23.12 -0.14 9.17
N THR A 13 -23.27 1.09 9.66
CA THR A 13 -22.17 2.07 9.77
C THR A 13 -21.05 1.61 10.70
N HIS A 14 -21.41 0.98 11.82
CA HIS A 14 -20.44 0.42 12.78
C HIS A 14 -19.68 -0.78 12.19
N LEU A 15 -20.36 -1.63 11.41
CA LEU A 15 -19.75 -2.79 10.73
C LEU A 15 -18.76 -2.36 9.62
N SER A 16 -19.10 -1.32 8.86
CA SER A 16 -18.20 -0.74 7.85
C SER A 16 -16.96 -0.10 8.47
N GLN A 17 -17.08 0.62 9.59
CA GLN A 17 -15.94 1.21 10.30
C GLN A 17 -14.99 0.14 10.87
N CYS A 18 -15.52 -0.92 11.50
CA CYS A 18 -14.71 -2.03 12.01
C CYS A 18 -13.94 -2.75 10.89
N THR A 19 -14.59 -2.95 9.74
CA THR A 19 -13.97 -3.62 8.58
C THR A 19 -12.84 -2.77 7.97
N GLN A 20 -13.01 -1.45 7.88
CA GLN A 20 -11.95 -0.54 7.42
C GLN A 20 -10.77 -0.44 8.39
N LEU A 21 -11.03 -0.45 9.70
CA LEU A 21 -9.96 -0.42 10.70
C LEU A 21 -9.11 -1.69 10.64
N LYS A 22 -9.75 -2.86 10.50
CA LYS A 22 -9.08 -4.15 10.37
C LYS A 22 -8.13 -4.21 9.18
N SER A 23 -8.57 -3.79 7.98
CA SER A 23 -7.74 -3.83 6.78
C SER A 23 -6.53 -2.90 6.88
N ARG A 24 -6.71 -1.71 7.48
CA ARG A 24 -5.62 -0.76 7.75
C ARG A 24 -4.62 -1.28 8.77
N SER A 25 -5.10 -1.85 9.88
CA SER A 25 -4.24 -2.46 10.90
C SER A 25 -3.47 -3.66 10.34
N TYR A 26 -4.14 -4.52 9.56
CA TYR A 26 -3.50 -5.64 8.88
C TYR A 26 -2.41 -5.17 7.90
N GLY A 27 -2.72 -4.22 7.03
CA GLY A 27 -1.77 -3.67 6.06
C GLY A 27 -0.57 -3.02 6.74
N THR A 28 -0.80 -2.30 7.84
CA THR A 28 0.27 -1.69 8.65
C THR A 28 1.18 -2.76 9.24
N LEU A 29 0.61 -3.80 9.88
CA LEU A 29 1.35 -4.88 10.51
C LEU A 29 2.20 -5.66 9.51
N LEU A 30 1.61 -6.07 8.38
CA LEU A 30 2.31 -6.82 7.35
C LEU A 30 3.38 -5.96 6.69
N GLY A 31 3.03 -4.73 6.30
CA GLY A 31 3.93 -3.79 5.65
C GLY A 31 5.13 -3.44 6.52
N SER A 32 4.92 -3.11 7.79
CA SER A 32 6.02 -2.81 8.72
C SER A 32 6.91 -4.03 8.97
N THR A 33 6.32 -5.23 9.06
CA THR A 33 7.06 -6.49 9.27
C THR A 33 7.97 -6.81 8.09
N VAL A 34 7.43 -6.74 6.88
CA VAL A 34 8.20 -7.01 5.64
C VAL A 34 9.27 -5.95 5.43
N PHE A 35 8.91 -4.66 5.53
CA PHE A 35 9.85 -3.57 5.33
C PHE A 35 11.00 -3.62 6.33
N GLN A 36 10.70 -3.80 7.62
CA GLN A 36 11.74 -3.84 8.64
C GLN A 36 12.64 -5.07 8.51
N SER A 37 12.07 -6.25 8.26
CA SER A 37 12.83 -7.51 8.24
C SER A 37 13.71 -7.66 7.00
N PHE A 38 13.21 -7.27 5.82
CA PHE A 38 13.87 -7.58 4.54
C PHE A 38 14.50 -6.38 3.86
N ILE A 39 14.03 -5.16 4.13
CA ILE A 39 14.52 -3.95 3.46
C ILE A 39 15.38 -3.13 4.42
N SER A 40 14.76 -2.49 5.41
CA SER A 40 15.42 -1.59 6.37
C SER A 40 16.55 -2.29 7.13
N GLY A 41 16.29 -3.46 7.71
CA GLY A 41 17.30 -4.23 8.46
C GLY A 41 18.50 -4.65 7.61
N VAL A 42 18.25 -5.11 6.37
CA VAL A 42 19.30 -5.55 5.45
C VAL A 42 20.14 -4.36 4.98
N VAL A 43 19.50 -3.27 4.57
CA VAL A 43 20.20 -2.04 4.16
C VAL A 43 21.05 -1.50 5.32
N ALA A 44 20.48 -1.41 6.53
CA ALA A 44 21.21 -0.94 7.70
C ALA A 44 22.42 -1.84 8.04
N PHE A 45 22.28 -3.17 7.95
CA PHE A 45 23.39 -4.10 8.19
C PHE A 45 24.54 -3.97 7.18
N ARG A 46 24.22 -3.58 5.95
CA ARG A 46 25.19 -3.44 4.85
C ARG A 46 25.88 -2.09 4.85
N VAL A 47 25.19 -1.03 5.26
CA VAL A 47 25.68 0.36 5.18
C VAL A 47 26.33 0.81 6.48
N LEU A 48 25.79 0.39 7.64
CA LEU A 48 26.26 0.89 8.93
C LEU A 48 27.42 0.03 9.49
N PRO A 49 28.43 0.66 10.10
CA PRO A 49 29.37 -0.04 10.97
C PRO A 49 28.65 -0.87 12.04
N ARG A 50 29.17 -2.07 12.34
CA ARG A 50 28.56 -3.02 13.30
C ARG A 50 28.12 -2.39 14.64
N PRO A 51 28.91 -1.49 15.28
CA PRO A 51 28.47 -0.83 16.51
C PRO A 51 27.26 0.09 16.30
N GLN A 52 27.20 0.84 15.20
CA GLN A 52 26.06 1.71 14.89
C GLN A 52 24.80 0.90 14.55
N PHE A 53 24.95 -0.17 13.76
CA PHE A 53 23.86 -1.11 13.49
C PHE A 53 23.31 -1.78 14.75
N SER A 54 24.20 -2.14 15.68
CA SER A 54 23.85 -2.68 17.00
C SER A 54 23.05 -1.68 17.83
N THR A 55 23.47 -0.42 17.87
CA THR A 55 22.74 0.65 18.56
C THR A 55 21.36 0.88 17.92
N LEU A 56 21.28 0.97 16.59
CA LEU A 56 20.01 1.15 15.88
C LEU A 56 19.02 0.04 16.24
N GLN A 57 19.42 -1.22 16.15
CA GLN A 57 18.56 -2.35 16.48
C GLN A 57 18.04 -2.35 17.92
N LYS A 58 18.87 -1.96 18.90
CA LYS A 58 18.44 -1.87 20.31
C LYS A 58 17.29 -0.88 20.51
N HIS A 59 17.21 0.16 19.69
CA HIS A 59 16.12 1.13 19.74
C HIS A 59 14.95 0.78 18.81
N THR A 60 15.21 0.14 17.68
CA THR A 60 14.16 -0.24 16.72
C THR A 60 13.38 -1.47 17.16
N PHE A 61 14.04 -2.51 17.67
CA PHE A 61 13.37 -3.78 17.97
C PHE A 61 12.28 -3.70 19.05
N PRO A 62 12.43 -2.94 20.16
CA PRO A 62 11.35 -2.79 21.12
C PRO A 62 10.09 -2.18 20.50
N VAL A 63 10.23 -1.13 19.68
CA VAL A 63 9.10 -0.50 18.98
C VAL A 63 8.48 -1.48 17.98
N TYR A 64 9.32 -2.15 17.20
CA TYR A 64 8.90 -3.13 16.20
C TYR A 64 8.10 -4.28 16.82
N PHE A 65 8.62 -4.93 17.86
CA PHE A 65 7.93 -6.04 18.51
C PHE A 65 6.68 -5.56 19.27
N THR A 66 6.69 -4.35 19.83
CA THR A 66 5.48 -3.75 20.42
C THR A 66 4.36 -3.60 19.39
N LEU A 67 4.67 -3.05 18.21
CA LEU A 67 3.70 -2.95 17.11
C LEU A 67 3.19 -4.32 16.69
N GLN A 68 4.08 -5.32 16.59
CA GLN A 68 3.69 -6.69 16.26
C GLN A 68 2.88 -7.39 17.35
N THR A 69 3.00 -7.00 18.62
CA THR A 69 2.20 -7.56 19.72
C THR A 69 0.83 -6.89 19.80
N ILE A 70 0.76 -5.55 19.69
CA ILE A 70 -0.49 -4.80 19.88
C ILE A 70 -1.41 -4.93 18.67
N THR A 71 -0.87 -4.88 17.45
CA THR A 71 -1.70 -4.80 16.24
C THR A 71 -2.58 -6.04 16.01
N PRO A 72 -2.10 -7.29 16.21
CA PRO A 72 -2.96 -8.46 16.18
C PRO A 72 -4.10 -8.43 17.20
N VAL A 73 -3.87 -7.84 18.39
CA VAL A 73 -4.93 -7.68 19.41
C VAL A 73 -5.98 -6.69 18.92
N VAL A 74 -5.58 -5.56 18.33
CA VAL A 74 -6.52 -4.60 17.73
C VAL A 74 -7.32 -5.24 16.59
N MET A 75 -6.67 -6.02 15.73
CA MET A 75 -7.34 -6.77 14.67
C MET A 75 -8.33 -7.81 15.21
N LEU A 76 -7.98 -8.45 16.32
CA LEU A 76 -8.85 -9.42 17.00
C LEU A 76 -10.09 -8.75 17.61
N LEU A 77 -9.91 -7.60 18.27
CA LEU A 77 -11.00 -6.83 18.87
C LEU A 77 -11.98 -6.26 17.83
N THR A 78 -11.47 -5.98 16.63
CA THR A 78 -12.25 -5.45 15.50
C THR A 78 -12.83 -6.54 14.58
N TYR A 79 -12.83 -7.81 15.01
CA TYR A 79 -13.34 -8.92 14.20
C TYR A 79 -14.85 -8.77 13.93
N PRO A 80 -15.33 -8.96 12.68
CA PRO A 80 -16.71 -8.64 12.28
C PRO A 80 -17.81 -9.45 12.98
N ARG A 81 -17.50 -10.66 13.47
CA ARG A 81 -18.43 -11.46 14.30
C ARG A 81 -18.30 -11.15 15.81
N GLY A 82 -17.56 -10.09 16.16
CA GLY A 82 -17.19 -9.72 17.52
C GLY A 82 -16.00 -10.52 18.03
N ALA A 83 -15.24 -9.94 18.97
CA ALA A 83 -14.15 -10.63 19.67
C ALA A 83 -14.61 -11.94 20.36
N SER A 84 -15.90 -12.01 20.72
CA SER A 84 -16.57 -13.16 21.33
C SER A 84 -16.69 -14.39 20.43
N ALA A 85 -16.72 -14.23 19.10
CA ALA A 85 -16.68 -15.36 18.16
C ALA A 85 -15.32 -16.08 18.17
N ILE A 86 -14.27 -15.38 18.57
CA ILE A 86 -12.89 -15.91 18.61
C ILE A 86 -12.49 -16.30 20.05
N LEU A 87 -12.89 -15.50 21.04
CA LEU A 87 -12.65 -15.70 22.47
C LEU A 87 -13.96 -16.08 23.19
N PRO A 88 -14.28 -17.38 23.30
CA PRO A 88 -15.56 -17.87 23.84
C PRO A 88 -15.76 -17.52 25.32
N TYR A 89 -14.69 -17.19 26.05
CA TYR A 89 -14.77 -16.77 27.46
C TYR A 89 -15.26 -15.32 27.64
N LEU A 90 -15.35 -14.52 26.57
CA LEU A 90 -15.80 -13.12 26.61
C LEU A 90 -17.30 -12.95 26.35
N SER A 91 -18.06 -14.03 26.14
CA SER A 91 -19.51 -13.95 25.99
C SER A 91 -20.21 -15.17 26.55
N SER A 92 -21.27 -14.93 27.30
CA SER A 92 -22.16 -15.94 27.88
C SER A 92 -23.08 -16.61 26.85
N SER A 93 -22.97 -16.23 25.57
CA SER A 93 -23.84 -16.71 24.48
C SER A 93 -23.01 -17.51 23.48
N PRO A 94 -23.32 -18.80 23.24
CA PRO A 94 -22.54 -19.65 22.34
C PRO A 94 -22.79 -19.24 20.88
N VAL A 95 -21.82 -18.56 20.27
CA VAL A 95 -21.79 -18.37 18.82
C VAL A 95 -21.21 -19.64 18.19
N ALA A 96 -21.94 -20.26 17.26
CA ALA A 96 -21.46 -21.44 16.54
C ALA A 96 -20.18 -21.09 15.75
N ARG A 97 -19.05 -21.72 16.10
CA ARG A 97 -17.74 -21.46 15.48
C ARG A 97 -17.65 -22.15 14.13
N THR A 98 -17.24 -21.42 13.10
CA THR A 98 -16.89 -22.03 11.82
C THR A 98 -15.43 -22.51 11.84
N ALA A 99 -15.05 -23.39 10.91
CA ALA A 99 -13.65 -23.78 10.73
C ALA A 99 -12.73 -22.57 10.42
N THR A 100 -13.26 -21.57 9.70
CA THR A 100 -12.56 -20.32 9.39
C THR A 100 -12.34 -19.42 10.61
N ASP A 101 -13.28 -19.40 11.57
CA ASP A 101 -13.13 -18.69 12.84
C ASP A 101 -12.07 -19.34 13.74
N ASN A 102 -12.01 -20.67 13.78
CA ASN A 102 -10.99 -21.42 14.51
C ASN A 102 -9.58 -21.16 13.94
N LEU A 103 -9.44 -21.25 12.62
CA LEU A 103 -8.18 -20.97 11.94
C LEU A 103 -7.74 -19.51 12.15
N SER A 104 -8.66 -18.56 11.99
CA SER A 104 -8.40 -17.14 12.26
C SER A 104 -7.95 -16.91 13.70
N SER A 105 -8.55 -17.59 14.68
CA SER A 105 -8.13 -17.55 16.08
C SER A 105 -6.69 -17.99 16.26
N TRP A 106 -6.32 -19.15 15.70
CA TRP A 106 -4.98 -19.71 15.80
C TRP A 106 -3.93 -18.81 15.14
N LEU A 107 -4.25 -18.20 14.00
CA LEU A 107 -3.37 -17.27 13.32
C LEU A 107 -3.12 -16.00 14.14
N HIS A 108 -4.16 -15.38 14.72
CA HIS A 108 -3.97 -14.23 15.61
C HIS A 108 -3.18 -14.59 16.87
N ALA A 109 -3.47 -15.75 17.47
CA ALA A 109 -2.70 -16.25 18.60
C ALA A 109 -1.24 -16.46 18.23
N THR A 110 -0.95 -17.00 17.05
CA THR A 110 0.41 -17.22 16.55
C THR A 110 1.13 -15.89 16.35
N MET A 111 0.51 -14.92 15.66
CA MET A 111 1.07 -13.57 15.49
C MET A 111 1.37 -12.90 16.83
N PHE A 112 0.43 -12.96 17.77
CA PHE A 112 0.59 -12.37 19.10
C PHE A 112 1.67 -13.04 19.93
N VAL A 113 1.64 -14.37 20.07
CA VAL A 113 2.57 -15.12 20.92
C VAL A 113 3.99 -15.02 20.39
N THR A 114 4.18 -15.15 19.07
CA THR A 114 5.52 -15.03 18.46
C THR A 114 6.12 -13.64 18.69
N ALA A 115 5.34 -12.58 18.49
CA ALA A 115 5.77 -11.21 18.78
C ALA A 115 6.03 -10.98 20.28
N LEU A 116 5.14 -11.47 21.15
CA LEU A 116 5.25 -11.31 22.59
C LEU A 116 6.51 -11.98 23.14
N VAL A 117 6.79 -13.23 22.75
CA VAL A 117 7.99 -13.97 23.16
C VAL A 117 9.26 -13.23 22.73
N ASN A 118 9.27 -12.67 21.52
CA ASN A 118 10.37 -11.82 21.06
C ASN A 118 10.51 -10.54 21.89
N MET A 119 9.39 -9.89 22.23
CA MET A 119 9.38 -8.66 23.00
C MET A 119 9.85 -8.84 24.45
N VAL A 120 9.32 -9.84 25.16
CA VAL A 120 9.50 -9.95 26.62
C VAL A 120 10.69 -10.82 27.02
N TYR A 121 11.14 -11.73 26.15
CA TYR A 121 12.18 -12.69 26.49
C TYR A 121 13.38 -12.63 25.53
N VAL A 122 13.18 -12.97 24.25
CA VAL A 122 14.31 -13.18 23.32
C VAL A 122 15.05 -11.87 23.04
N GLY A 123 14.33 -10.76 22.81
CA GLY A 123 14.91 -9.45 22.54
C GLY A 123 15.74 -8.89 23.72
N PRO A 124 15.19 -8.83 24.94
CA PRO A 124 15.94 -8.43 26.13
C PRO A 124 17.18 -9.30 26.38
N LYS A 125 17.06 -10.63 26.26
CA LYS A 125 18.20 -11.55 26.41
C LYS A 125 19.27 -11.36 25.34
N THR A 126 18.88 -11.11 24.09
CA THR A 126 19.84 -10.79 23.02
C THR A 126 20.60 -9.51 23.34
N THR A 127 19.90 -8.49 23.84
CA THR A 127 20.50 -7.20 24.22
C THR A 127 21.48 -7.33 25.38
N GLU A 128 21.15 -8.15 26.38
CA GLU A 128 22.03 -8.51 27.50
C GLU A 128 23.34 -9.13 26.99
N VAL A 129 23.24 -10.16 26.13
CA VAL A 129 24.41 -10.83 25.54
C VAL A 129 25.23 -9.87 24.66
N MET A 130 24.58 -8.95 23.94
CA MET A 130 25.29 -7.90 23.19
C MET A 130 26.09 -6.97 24.11
N GLY A 131 25.58 -6.68 25.32
CA GLY A 131 26.30 -5.93 26.35
C GLY A 131 27.50 -6.69 26.88
N LEU A 132 27.33 -7.98 27.20
CA LEU A 132 28.42 -8.86 27.66
C LEU A 132 29.52 -9.00 26.62
N ARG A 133 29.16 -9.21 25.34
CA ARG A 133 30.11 -9.21 24.21
C ARG A 133 30.88 -7.91 24.18
N LYS A 134 30.19 -6.76 24.33
CA LYS A 134 30.84 -5.46 24.29
C LYS A 134 31.85 -5.27 25.42
N HIS A 135 31.53 -5.74 26.63
CA HIS A 135 32.46 -5.70 27.75
C HIS A 135 33.68 -6.62 27.50
N GLN A 136 33.44 -7.82 26.95
CA GLN A 136 34.52 -8.74 26.61
C GLN A 136 35.42 -8.20 25.48
N GLU A 137 34.88 -7.45 24.51
CA GLU A 137 35.68 -6.77 23.49
C GLU A 137 36.71 -5.81 24.10
N THR A 138 36.34 -5.10 25.17
CA THR A 138 37.25 -4.20 25.89
C THR A 138 38.31 -4.97 26.67
N ARG A 139 37.95 -6.10 27.27
CA ARG A 139 38.89 -6.96 28.02
C ARG A 139 39.91 -7.64 27.10
N ASP A 140 39.45 -8.12 25.95
CA ASP A 140 40.29 -8.85 24.99
C ASP A 140 41.06 -7.92 24.05
N GLY A 141 40.73 -6.62 24.02
CA GLY A 141 41.28 -5.67 23.06
C GLY A 141 40.95 -5.99 21.59
N LYS A 142 39.97 -6.87 21.35
CA LYS A 142 39.61 -7.43 20.04
C LYS A 142 38.10 -7.45 19.85
N LYS A 143 37.61 -7.07 18.67
CA LYS A 143 36.16 -7.01 18.43
C LYS A 143 35.59 -8.43 18.32
N SER A 144 34.32 -8.59 18.68
CA SER A 144 33.63 -9.89 18.66
C SER A 144 33.37 -10.44 17.26
N TYR A 145 33.60 -9.64 16.22
CA TYR A 145 33.36 -9.94 14.82
C TYR A 145 34.63 -9.93 13.96
N ASP A 146 35.81 -9.76 14.56
CA ASP A 146 37.10 -9.85 13.87
C ASP A 146 37.47 -11.31 13.58
N ALA A 147 38.44 -11.56 12.69
CA ALA A 147 38.92 -12.91 12.42
C ALA A 147 39.53 -13.54 13.68
N GLY A 148 39.42 -14.87 13.83
CA GLY A 148 39.89 -15.61 15.00
C GLY A 148 41.42 -15.56 15.23
N PRO A 149 41.92 -16.19 16.30
CA PRO A 149 41.16 -16.80 17.39
C PRO A 149 40.60 -15.74 18.35
N HIS A 150 39.46 -16.02 18.97
CA HIS A 150 38.91 -15.25 20.09
C HIS A 150 39.14 -16.01 21.41
N SER A 151 39.07 -15.30 22.54
CA SER A 151 39.03 -15.91 23.88
C SER A 151 37.90 -16.94 23.99
N LYS A 152 38.04 -17.91 24.91
CA LYS A 152 37.02 -18.94 25.14
C LYS A 152 35.69 -18.29 25.56
N GLU A 153 35.79 -17.25 26.37
CA GLU A 153 34.67 -16.45 26.87
C GLU A 153 33.93 -15.77 25.71
N MET A 154 34.65 -15.11 24.79
CA MET A 154 34.04 -14.48 23.62
C MET A 154 33.40 -15.51 22.68
N GLN A 155 33.98 -16.71 22.52
CA GLN A 155 33.39 -17.77 21.71
C GLN A 155 32.03 -18.24 22.26
N VAL A 156 31.94 -18.41 23.59
CA VAL A 156 30.67 -18.76 24.26
C VAL A 156 29.63 -17.67 24.03
N LEU A 157 30.01 -16.41 24.21
CA LEU A 157 29.11 -15.27 24.00
C LEU A 157 28.67 -15.13 22.53
N ASN A 158 29.56 -15.34 21.57
CA ASN A 158 29.24 -15.34 20.15
C ASN A 158 28.26 -16.47 19.79
N LYS A 159 28.45 -17.66 20.36
CA LYS A 159 27.51 -18.79 20.19
C LYS A 159 26.14 -18.47 20.78
N GLN A 160 26.08 -17.95 22.00
CA GLN A 160 24.82 -17.55 22.65
C GLN A 160 24.09 -16.47 21.83
N PHE A 161 24.82 -15.46 21.35
CA PHE A 161 24.26 -14.43 20.48
C PHE A 161 23.69 -15.03 19.18
N GLY A 162 24.43 -15.92 18.53
CA GLY A 162 23.98 -16.58 17.30
C GLY A 162 22.69 -17.38 17.50
N ILE A 163 22.59 -18.13 18.62
CA ILE A 163 21.39 -18.89 18.97
C ILE A 163 20.21 -17.96 19.22
N LEU A 164 20.36 -16.94 20.08
CA LEU A 164 19.27 -16.01 20.41
C LEU A 164 18.78 -15.24 19.18
N HIS A 165 19.70 -14.77 18.35
CA HIS A 165 19.38 -14.08 17.09
C HIS A 165 18.66 -15.00 16.10
N GLY A 166 19.13 -16.25 15.96
CA GLY A 166 18.50 -17.26 15.11
C GLY A 166 17.08 -17.61 15.58
N VAL A 167 16.90 -17.86 16.87
CA VAL A 167 15.58 -18.12 17.48
C VAL A 167 14.63 -16.95 17.24
N SER A 168 15.09 -15.72 17.48
CA SER A 168 14.26 -14.53 17.26
C SER A 168 13.80 -14.41 15.80
N THR A 169 14.70 -14.65 14.86
CA THR A 169 14.43 -14.64 13.42
C THR A 169 13.42 -15.70 13.03
N LEU A 170 13.58 -16.94 13.50
CA LEU A 170 12.65 -18.03 13.21
C LEU A 170 11.25 -17.77 13.75
N ILE A 171 11.15 -17.28 14.99
CA ILE A 171 9.86 -16.93 15.60
C ILE A 171 9.19 -15.79 14.82
N ASN A 172 9.95 -14.77 14.42
CA ASN A 172 9.43 -13.66 13.62
C ASN A 172 8.98 -14.12 12.21
N LEU A 173 9.69 -15.07 11.59
CA LEU A 173 9.28 -15.67 10.31
C LEU A 173 8.00 -16.51 10.45
N ALA A 174 7.84 -17.27 11.52
CA ALA A 174 6.59 -17.99 11.80
C ALA A 174 5.41 -17.02 11.97
N GLY A 175 5.63 -15.91 12.69
CA GLY A 175 4.65 -14.82 12.81
C GLY A 175 4.29 -14.20 11.45
N LEU A 176 5.28 -13.91 10.60
CA LEU A 176 5.05 -13.42 9.24
C LEU A 176 4.27 -14.42 8.38
N GLY A 177 4.58 -15.72 8.47
CA GLY A 177 3.83 -16.78 7.80
C GLY A 177 2.36 -16.76 8.19
N ALA A 178 2.07 -16.59 9.49
CA ALA A 178 0.70 -16.43 9.97
C ALA A 178 0.03 -15.15 9.43
N MET A 179 0.75 -14.03 9.33
CA MET A 179 0.22 -12.78 8.72
C MET A 179 -0.14 -12.98 7.24
N ILE A 180 0.71 -13.65 6.46
CA ILE A 180 0.47 -13.92 5.04
C ILE A 180 -0.74 -14.84 4.88
N TRP A 181 -0.80 -15.93 5.66
CA TRP A 181 -1.94 -16.85 5.64
C TRP A 181 -3.25 -16.15 6.01
N TYR A 182 -3.22 -15.31 7.05
CA TYR A 182 -4.39 -14.53 7.44
C TYR A 182 -4.85 -13.57 6.34
N GLY A 183 -3.92 -13.02 5.56
CA GLY A 183 -4.23 -12.23 4.36
C GLY A 183 -5.01 -12.99 3.30
N ALA A 184 -4.69 -14.27 3.09
CA ALA A 184 -5.42 -15.11 2.14
C ALA A 184 -6.89 -15.29 2.58
N ILE A 185 -7.12 -15.59 3.87
CA ILE A 185 -8.46 -15.70 4.47
C ILE A 185 -9.23 -14.38 4.35
N LEU A 186 -8.55 -13.25 4.59
CA LEU A 186 -9.15 -11.93 4.40
C LEU A 186 -9.57 -11.67 2.96
N GLY A 187 -8.75 -12.05 1.99
CA GLY A 187 -9.04 -11.90 0.56
C GLY A 187 -10.24 -12.74 0.11
N GLU A 188 -10.36 -13.98 0.61
CA GLU A 188 -11.53 -14.83 0.36
C GLU A 188 -12.81 -14.24 0.96
N GLY A 189 -12.73 -13.68 2.18
CA GLY A 189 -13.86 -13.02 2.83
C GLY A 189 -14.33 -11.77 2.10
N LEU A 190 -13.41 -10.96 1.56
CA LEU A 190 -13.76 -9.78 0.75
C LEU A 190 -14.48 -10.19 -0.54
N ARG A 191 -13.96 -11.21 -1.25
CA ARG A 191 -14.64 -11.74 -2.45
C ARG A 191 -16.05 -12.24 -2.12
N PHE A 192 -16.24 -12.92 -0.99
CA PHE A 192 -17.55 -13.43 -0.59
C PHE A 192 -18.56 -12.32 -0.23
N ILE A 193 -18.10 -11.21 0.35
CA ILE A 193 -18.94 -10.03 0.60
C ILE A 193 -19.32 -9.37 -0.74
N ASP A 194 -18.39 -9.21 -1.68
CA ASP A 194 -18.71 -8.66 -3.01
C ASP A 194 -19.75 -9.51 -3.76
N TYR A 195 -19.72 -10.84 -3.57
CA TYR A 195 -20.70 -11.76 -4.17
C TYR A 195 -22.08 -11.73 -3.46
N ASN A 196 -22.14 -11.68 -2.12
CA ASN A 196 -23.41 -11.77 -1.38
C ASN A 196 -24.09 -10.41 -1.09
N THR A 197 -23.37 -9.30 -1.15
CA THR A 197 -23.99 -7.96 -1.08
C THR A 197 -24.66 -7.56 -2.40
N CYS A 198 -24.46 -8.35 -3.46
CA CYS A 198 -25.06 -8.14 -4.78
C CYS A 198 -26.46 -8.74 -4.98
N LEU A 199 -27.04 -9.48 -4.01
CA LEU A 199 -28.45 -9.88 -4.07
C LEU A 199 -29.05 -9.92 -2.65
N PRO A 200 -30.03 -9.04 -2.36
CA PRO A 200 -31.39 -9.28 -2.82
C PRO A 200 -32.16 -8.04 -3.30
N SER A 201 -33.13 -8.28 -4.20
CA SER A 201 -34.29 -7.41 -4.50
C SER A 201 -34.04 -6.01 -5.11
N ARG A 202 -33.11 -5.87 -6.07
CA ARG A 202 -32.83 -4.56 -6.70
C ARG A 202 -32.45 -4.64 -8.19
N GLN A 203 -33.09 -5.50 -8.95
CA GLN A 203 -32.75 -5.67 -10.38
C GLN A 203 -33.10 -4.42 -11.23
N ASP A 204 -34.10 -3.64 -10.82
CA ASP A 204 -34.51 -2.43 -11.54
C ASP A 204 -33.71 -1.18 -11.14
N GLU A 205 -33.26 -1.06 -9.89
CA GLU A 205 -32.51 0.11 -9.39
C GLU A 205 -31.00 0.03 -9.68
N VAL A 206 -30.42 -1.17 -9.83
CA VAL A 206 -29.00 -1.33 -10.20
C VAL A 206 -28.77 -0.97 -11.68
N VAL A 207 -29.75 -1.27 -12.55
CA VAL A 207 -29.73 -0.82 -13.95
C VAL A 207 -29.80 0.70 -14.04
N ASP A 208 -30.55 1.36 -13.15
CA ASP A 208 -30.67 2.82 -13.13
C ASP A 208 -29.41 3.50 -12.57
N MET A 209 -28.78 2.91 -11.54
CA MET A 209 -27.55 3.42 -10.94
C MET A 209 -26.33 3.30 -11.89
N ASP A 210 -26.19 2.20 -12.64
CA ASP A 210 -25.12 2.06 -13.63
C ASP A 210 -25.29 3.06 -14.79
N LYS A 211 -26.53 3.27 -15.24
CA LYS A 211 -26.86 4.32 -16.22
C LYS A 211 -26.54 5.72 -15.70
N GLU A 212 -26.82 6.01 -14.43
CA GLU A 212 -26.50 7.30 -13.81
C GLU A 212 -24.98 7.53 -13.71
N VAL A 213 -24.21 6.52 -13.33
CA VAL A 213 -22.74 6.60 -13.26
C VAL A 213 -22.14 6.79 -14.66
N GLN A 214 -22.60 6.02 -15.65
CA GLN A 214 -22.19 6.16 -17.04
C GLN A 214 -22.51 7.56 -17.59
N TYR A 215 -23.72 8.08 -17.29
CA TYR A 215 -24.12 9.42 -17.69
C TYR A 215 -23.25 10.51 -17.06
N ARG A 216 -22.98 10.43 -15.75
CA ARG A 216 -22.10 11.39 -15.05
C ARG A 216 -20.67 11.41 -15.59
N GLN A 217 -20.12 10.23 -15.92
CA GLN A 217 -18.81 10.14 -16.55
C GLN A 217 -18.80 10.75 -17.95
N LEU A 218 -19.88 10.55 -18.71
CA LEU A 218 -20.05 11.10 -20.05
C LEU A 218 -20.15 12.63 -20.03
N VAL A 219 -20.92 13.20 -19.08
CA VAL A 219 -21.01 14.64 -18.84
C VAL A 219 -19.63 15.23 -18.52
N SER A 220 -18.86 14.60 -17.63
CA SER A 220 -17.50 15.05 -17.27
C SER A 220 -16.53 15.07 -18.46
N ARG A 221 -16.58 14.04 -19.32
CA ARG A 221 -15.81 14.00 -20.57
C ARG A 221 -16.25 15.09 -21.55
N ALA A 222 -17.55 15.33 -21.67
CA ALA A 222 -18.10 16.34 -22.56
C ALA A 222 -17.80 17.79 -22.15
N ILE A 223 -17.65 18.06 -20.85
CA ILE A 223 -17.14 19.34 -20.35
C ILE A 223 -15.69 19.54 -20.82
N THR A 224 -14.84 18.54 -20.57
CA THR A 224 -13.40 18.62 -20.87
C THR A 224 -13.13 18.76 -22.37
N GLN A 225 -13.88 18.03 -23.20
CA GLN A 225 -13.72 18.03 -24.66
C GLN A 225 -14.62 19.03 -25.39
N ARG A 226 -15.40 19.84 -24.65
CA ARG A 226 -16.37 20.82 -25.20
C ARG A 226 -17.31 20.24 -26.25
N LEU A 227 -17.82 19.03 -26.01
CA LEU A 227 -18.67 18.30 -26.97
C LEU A 227 -20.06 18.91 -27.15
N HIS A 228 -20.44 19.85 -26.28
CA HIS A 228 -21.69 20.61 -26.33
C HIS A 228 -21.59 21.90 -27.16
N SER A 229 -20.40 22.25 -27.68
CA SER A 229 -20.20 23.51 -28.40
C SER A 229 -20.91 23.52 -29.76
N THR A 230 -21.68 24.58 -30.03
CA THR A 230 -22.38 24.81 -31.31
C THR A 230 -21.44 25.00 -32.49
N SER A 231 -20.15 25.23 -32.23
CA SER A 231 -19.08 25.23 -33.25
C SER A 231 -18.88 23.88 -33.95
N LEU A 232 -19.49 22.80 -33.44
CA LEU A 232 -19.49 21.46 -34.05
C LEU A 232 -20.76 21.16 -34.86
N ASP A 233 -21.75 22.06 -34.89
CA ASP A 233 -23.01 21.88 -35.65
C ASP A 233 -22.86 22.25 -37.14
N ASP A 234 -21.83 23.02 -37.48
CA ASP A 234 -21.56 23.45 -38.85
C ASP A 234 -20.84 22.36 -39.67
N LEU A 235 -21.53 21.24 -39.87
CA LEU A 235 -21.03 20.04 -40.54
C LEU A 235 -21.23 20.03 -42.06
N THR A 236 -21.64 21.15 -42.67
CA THR A 236 -21.92 21.22 -44.12
C THR A 236 -20.95 22.10 -44.93
N GLY A 237 -20.08 22.88 -44.29
CA GLY A 237 -19.19 23.81 -45.01
C GLY A 237 -17.76 23.31 -45.32
N LEU A 238 -17.21 22.34 -44.58
CA LEU A 238 -15.76 22.09 -44.58
C LEU A 238 -15.33 20.62 -44.65
N ALA A 239 -16.24 19.71 -45.01
CA ALA A 239 -15.88 18.33 -45.31
C ALA A 239 -14.98 18.14 -46.55
N ALA A 240 -14.60 19.21 -47.25
CA ALA A 240 -14.00 19.09 -48.59
C ALA A 240 -12.75 19.93 -48.91
N TYR A 241 -12.24 20.84 -48.05
CA TYR A 241 -11.19 21.78 -48.54
C TYR A 241 -9.86 21.87 -47.78
N VAL A 242 -9.73 21.49 -46.50
CA VAL A 242 -8.41 21.49 -45.83
C VAL A 242 -8.24 20.29 -44.89
N MET A 243 -8.21 19.08 -45.46
CA MET A 243 -7.40 18.03 -44.85
C MET A 243 -5.93 18.42 -45.04
N GLY A 244 -5.31 19.07 -44.04
CA GLY A 244 -3.91 19.49 -44.18
C GLY A 244 -3.25 20.16 -42.97
N LYS A 245 -2.42 19.39 -42.26
CA LYS A 245 -1.18 19.80 -41.55
C LYS A 245 -1.21 20.75 -40.33
N THR A 246 -2.34 21.02 -39.68
CA THR A 246 -2.35 21.80 -38.43
C THR A 246 -2.92 21.00 -37.25
N VAL A 247 -2.38 21.25 -36.04
CA VAL A 247 -2.83 20.60 -34.79
C VAL A 247 -4.30 20.93 -34.51
N GLU A 248 -4.74 22.13 -34.85
CA GLU A 248 -6.13 22.58 -34.65
C GLU A 248 -7.15 21.79 -35.49
N ALA A 249 -6.79 21.43 -36.74
CA ALA A 249 -7.65 20.62 -37.60
C ALA A 249 -7.79 19.18 -37.08
N TRP A 250 -6.70 18.62 -36.55
CA TRP A 250 -6.72 17.30 -35.91
C TRP A 250 -7.54 17.30 -34.62
N GLU A 251 -7.35 18.30 -33.75
CA GLU A 251 -8.13 18.46 -32.53
C GLU A 251 -9.63 18.62 -32.83
N TRP A 252 -9.98 19.34 -33.89
CA TRP A 252 -11.37 19.51 -34.31
C TRP A 252 -11.99 18.19 -34.77
N GLN A 253 -11.27 17.41 -35.58
CA GLN A 253 -11.71 16.09 -36.03
C GLN A 253 -11.90 15.10 -34.88
N GLU A 254 -10.96 15.07 -33.92
CA GLU A 254 -11.07 14.28 -32.70
C GLU A 254 -12.32 14.63 -31.90
N ARG A 255 -12.63 15.93 -31.75
CA ARG A 255 -13.84 16.39 -31.05
C ARG A 255 -15.12 16.02 -31.78
N ALA A 256 -15.14 16.08 -33.12
CA ALA A 256 -16.28 15.65 -33.93
C ALA A 256 -16.57 14.15 -33.77
N VAL A 257 -15.52 13.31 -33.80
CA VAL A 257 -15.63 11.86 -33.57
C VAL A 257 -16.07 11.56 -32.12
N ALA A 258 -15.52 12.28 -31.14
CA ALA A 258 -15.89 12.13 -29.74
C ALA A 258 -17.36 12.55 -29.48
N ARG A 259 -17.85 13.60 -30.17
CA ARG A 259 -19.25 14.02 -30.13
C ARG A 259 -20.18 12.96 -30.69
N GLY A 260 -19.83 12.34 -31.83
CA GLY A 260 -20.59 11.23 -32.40
C GLY A 260 -20.69 10.04 -31.44
N LYS A 261 -19.58 9.67 -30.79
CA LYS A 261 -19.58 8.61 -29.75
C LYS A 261 -20.43 8.97 -28.55
N ALA A 262 -20.40 10.23 -28.11
CA ALA A 262 -21.24 10.71 -27.01
C ALA A 262 -22.73 10.65 -27.37
N GLN A 263 -23.10 11.04 -28.59
CA GLN A 263 -24.49 10.95 -29.07
C GLN A 263 -25.01 9.51 -29.06
N THR A 264 -24.21 8.55 -29.53
CA THR A 264 -24.57 7.12 -29.47
C THR A 264 -24.73 6.63 -28.04
N ALA A 265 -23.80 6.95 -27.14
CA ALA A 265 -23.88 6.56 -25.74
C ALA A 265 -25.10 7.17 -25.02
N ILE A 266 -25.46 8.41 -25.33
CA ILE A 266 -26.66 9.08 -24.79
C ILE A 266 -27.94 8.44 -25.30
N GLN A 267 -27.95 8.03 -26.57
CA GLN A 267 -29.08 7.33 -27.19
C GLN A 267 -29.29 5.96 -26.55
N GLU A 268 -28.22 5.23 -26.23
CA GLU A 268 -28.28 3.96 -25.47
C GLU A 268 -28.81 4.16 -24.04
N LEU A 269 -28.52 5.32 -23.43
CA LEU A 269 -29.03 5.70 -22.10
C LEU A 269 -30.47 6.25 -22.13
N GLY A 270 -31.06 6.47 -23.31
CA GLY A 270 -32.42 6.98 -23.47
C GLY A 270 -32.60 8.45 -23.08
N ILE A 271 -31.51 9.24 -23.07
CA ILE A 271 -31.53 10.65 -22.66
C ILE A 271 -31.56 11.53 -23.92
N PRO A 272 -32.40 12.56 -24.00
CA PRO A 272 -32.40 13.45 -25.16
C PRO A 272 -31.15 14.34 -25.18
N TRP A 273 -30.58 14.55 -26.37
CA TRP A 273 -29.35 15.35 -26.57
C TRP A 273 -29.46 16.76 -25.97
N GLU A 274 -30.62 17.41 -26.08
CA GLU A 274 -30.89 18.74 -25.51
C GLU A 274 -30.72 18.77 -23.98
N ARG A 275 -31.19 17.71 -23.29
CA ARG A 275 -31.05 17.59 -21.84
C ARG A 275 -29.58 17.38 -21.44
N PHE A 276 -28.85 16.61 -22.24
CA PHE A 276 -27.42 16.43 -22.04
C PHE A 276 -26.63 17.74 -22.22
N VAL A 277 -26.92 18.51 -23.26
CA VAL A 277 -26.28 19.82 -23.49
C VAL A 277 -26.54 20.75 -22.31
N HIS A 278 -27.79 20.85 -21.86
CA HIS A 278 -28.16 21.64 -20.69
C HIS A 278 -27.44 21.19 -19.40
N ASP A 279 -27.33 19.88 -19.17
CA ASP A 279 -26.63 19.34 -17.99
C ASP A 279 -25.13 19.59 -18.03
N VAL A 280 -24.51 19.52 -19.21
CA VAL A 280 -23.09 19.85 -19.44
C VAL A 280 -22.84 21.34 -19.22
N GLU A 281 -23.71 22.23 -19.72
CA GLU A 281 -23.62 23.67 -19.50
C GLU A 281 -23.77 24.04 -18.03
N LYS A 282 -24.75 23.45 -17.35
CA LYS A 282 -24.99 23.62 -15.91
C LYS A 282 -23.80 23.14 -15.08
N ALA A 283 -23.23 21.98 -15.44
CA ALA A 283 -22.05 21.44 -14.75
C ALA A 283 -20.78 22.27 -15.03
N SER A 284 -20.60 22.76 -16.26
CA SER A 284 -19.52 23.69 -16.63
C SER A 284 -19.60 24.99 -15.82
N ALA A 285 -20.80 25.54 -15.66
CA ALA A 285 -21.04 26.72 -14.82
C ALA A 285 -20.73 26.49 -13.33
N GLN A 286 -20.91 25.26 -12.82
CA GLN A 286 -20.57 24.90 -11.43
C GLN A 286 -19.05 24.71 -11.23
N VAL A 287 -18.32 24.20 -12.22
CA VAL A 287 -16.85 24.03 -12.13
C VAL A 287 -16.12 25.39 -12.14
N HIS A 288 -16.68 26.41 -12.79
CA HIS A 288 -16.11 27.77 -12.82
C HIS A 288 -16.21 28.56 -11.50
N MET A 289 -16.83 28.03 -10.44
CA MET A 289 -16.77 28.63 -9.09
C MET A 289 -15.42 28.42 -8.39
N LEU A 290 -14.54 27.58 -8.92
CA LEU A 290 -13.12 27.53 -8.56
C LEU A 290 -12.35 28.11 -9.75
N THR A 291 -11.95 29.38 -9.63
CA THR A 291 -11.21 30.10 -10.66
C THR A 291 -10.03 29.25 -11.15
N PRO A 292 -9.83 29.07 -12.47
CA PRO A 292 -8.62 28.42 -12.95
C PRO A 292 -7.45 29.31 -12.53
N THR A 293 -6.56 28.78 -11.70
CA THR A 293 -5.28 29.42 -11.41
C THR A 293 -4.50 29.54 -12.71
N ARG A 294 -4.61 30.71 -13.34
CA ARG A 294 -3.73 31.14 -14.41
C ARG A 294 -2.35 31.33 -13.77
N TYR A 295 -1.41 30.46 -14.12
CA TYR A 295 -0.03 30.66 -13.71
C TYR A 295 0.53 31.82 -14.55
N GLU A 296 0.59 32.99 -13.96
CA GLU A 296 1.37 34.10 -14.52
C GLU A 296 2.80 33.96 -13.99
N ALA A 297 3.72 33.63 -14.89
CA ALA A 297 5.14 33.63 -14.55
C ALA A 297 5.53 35.06 -14.12
N PRO A 298 6.23 35.24 -12.97
CA PRO A 298 6.63 36.56 -12.51
C PRO A 298 7.51 37.23 -13.56
N SER A 299 7.13 38.44 -13.96
CA SER A 299 7.87 39.24 -14.94
C SER A 299 9.25 39.58 -14.40
N SER A 300 10.27 39.11 -15.12
CA SER A 300 11.69 39.52 -15.04
C SER A 300 12.38 39.37 -13.68
N ALA A 301 12.93 38.19 -13.43
CA ALA A 301 14.26 38.07 -12.83
C ALA A 301 15.03 36.97 -13.56
N ARG A 302 16.04 37.38 -14.33
CA ARG A 302 16.91 36.51 -15.11
C ARG A 302 17.83 35.75 -14.14
N TYR A 303 17.37 34.62 -13.57
CA TYR A 303 18.24 33.69 -12.86
C TYR A 303 18.97 32.81 -13.89
N SER A 304 20.28 33.01 -14.02
CA SER A 304 21.14 32.14 -14.81
C SER A 304 21.33 30.82 -14.07
N ASN A 305 20.88 29.72 -14.66
CA ASN A 305 21.09 28.36 -14.13
C ASN A 305 22.54 27.85 -14.32
N GLN A 306 23.48 28.66 -14.86
CA GLN A 306 24.84 28.20 -15.15
C GLN A 306 25.71 28.00 -13.90
N ASP A 307 25.51 28.76 -12.84
CA ASP A 307 26.40 28.70 -11.65
C ASP A 307 26.19 27.43 -10.81
N VAL A 308 24.99 26.82 -10.86
CA VAL A 308 24.68 25.58 -10.13
C VAL A 308 25.23 24.36 -10.87
N THR A 309 25.28 24.41 -12.21
CA THR A 309 25.81 23.32 -13.04
C THR A 309 27.32 23.18 -12.88
N GLU A 310 28.08 24.29 -12.86
CA GLU A 310 29.54 24.24 -12.67
C GLU A 310 29.95 23.77 -11.27
N ALA A 311 29.18 24.11 -10.23
CA ALA A 311 29.43 23.66 -8.87
C ALA A 311 29.20 22.13 -8.71
N HIS A 312 28.21 21.58 -9.42
CA HIS A 312 27.92 20.15 -9.41
C HIS A 312 28.92 19.33 -10.26
N GLU A 313 29.41 19.87 -11.38
CA GLU A 313 30.40 19.18 -12.23
C GLU A 313 31.76 19.04 -11.53
N ARG A 314 32.21 20.04 -10.76
CA ARG A 314 33.48 19.96 -10.00
C ARG A 314 33.45 18.90 -8.89
N LEU A 315 32.28 18.63 -8.30
CA LEU A 315 32.09 17.57 -7.29
C LEU A 315 31.99 16.17 -7.90
N ALA A 316 31.61 16.04 -9.18
CA ALA A 316 31.49 14.77 -9.87
C ALA A 316 32.87 14.20 -10.31
N CYS A 317 33.83 15.05 -10.65
CA CYS A 317 35.12 14.61 -11.19
C CYS A 317 36.07 13.93 -10.17
N THR A 318 35.82 14.03 -8.86
CA THR A 318 36.69 13.43 -7.82
C THR A 318 36.24 12.06 -7.33
N LYS A 319 35.09 11.54 -7.80
CA LYS A 319 34.45 10.35 -7.23
C LYS A 319 34.25 9.17 -8.20
N ASN A 320 34.76 9.27 -9.42
CA ASN A 320 34.29 8.44 -10.54
C ASN A 320 34.91 7.04 -10.67
N GLU A 321 35.96 6.67 -9.93
CA GLU A 321 36.53 5.30 -10.05
C GLU A 321 35.87 4.24 -9.15
N HIS A 322 35.26 4.63 -8.02
CA HIS A 322 34.67 3.67 -7.05
C HIS A 322 33.13 3.58 -7.08
N VAL A 323 32.48 4.27 -8.02
CA VAL A 323 31.00 4.28 -8.17
C VAL A 323 30.55 3.29 -9.23
N THR A 324 31.31 3.13 -10.32
CA THR A 324 30.98 2.23 -11.43
C THR A 324 30.90 0.76 -11.00
N GLU A 325 31.82 0.30 -10.15
CA GLU A 325 31.82 -1.10 -9.66
C GLU A 325 30.66 -1.37 -8.66
N ARG A 326 30.27 -0.37 -7.87
CA ARG A 326 29.13 -0.47 -6.94
C ARG A 326 27.79 -0.41 -7.66
N ASP A 327 27.67 0.37 -8.73
CA ASP A 327 26.46 0.46 -9.54
C ASP A 327 26.19 -0.82 -10.34
N ILE A 328 27.25 -1.48 -10.84
CA ILE A 328 27.10 -2.77 -11.55
C ILE A 328 26.61 -3.84 -10.56
N LYS A 329 27.23 -3.94 -9.38
CA LYS A 329 26.80 -4.89 -8.33
C LYS A 329 25.39 -4.59 -7.79
N TRP A 330 25.02 -3.31 -7.73
CA TRP A 330 23.68 -2.88 -7.32
C TRP A 330 22.61 -3.31 -8.33
N LYS A 331 22.88 -3.18 -9.64
CA LYS A 331 21.97 -3.63 -10.71
C LYS A 331 21.78 -5.14 -10.72
N GLU A 332 22.85 -5.91 -10.53
CA GLU A 332 22.79 -7.38 -10.48
C GLU A 332 21.97 -7.90 -9.27
N THR A 333 22.16 -7.29 -8.10
CA THR A 333 21.43 -7.70 -6.89
C THR A 333 19.95 -7.33 -6.93
N HIS A 334 19.58 -6.22 -7.56
CA HIS A 334 18.16 -5.85 -7.75
C HIS A 334 17.48 -6.69 -8.82
N ALA A 335 18.20 -7.05 -9.90
CA ALA A 335 17.69 -8.00 -10.90
C ALA A 335 17.41 -9.37 -10.29
N ALA A 336 18.31 -9.90 -9.46
CA ALA A 336 18.11 -11.17 -8.76
C ALA A 336 16.95 -11.13 -7.74
N MET A 337 16.75 -10.00 -7.06
CA MET A 337 15.64 -9.83 -6.12
C MET A 337 14.29 -9.73 -6.85
N LEU A 338 14.24 -9.02 -7.98
CA LEU A 338 13.04 -8.96 -8.83
C LEU A 338 12.72 -10.32 -9.44
N GLU A 339 13.73 -11.10 -9.82
CA GLU A 339 13.54 -12.46 -10.34
C GLU A 339 13.03 -13.41 -9.25
N ALA A 340 13.57 -13.35 -8.03
CA ALA A 340 13.07 -14.14 -6.91
C ALA A 340 11.60 -13.80 -6.57
N LEU A 341 11.23 -12.52 -6.62
CA LEU A 341 9.85 -12.07 -6.42
C LEU A 341 8.93 -12.50 -7.57
N ARG A 342 9.46 -12.57 -8.80
CA ARG A 342 8.72 -13.04 -9.99
C ARG A 342 8.48 -14.54 -9.95
N VAL A 343 9.49 -15.32 -9.59
CA VAL A 343 9.38 -16.78 -9.41
C VAL A 343 8.37 -17.14 -8.31
N LEU A 344 8.37 -16.39 -7.19
CA LEU A 344 7.37 -16.55 -6.13
C LEU A 344 5.95 -16.15 -6.56
N GLY A 345 5.82 -15.25 -7.55
CA GLY A 345 4.55 -14.87 -8.15
C GLY A 345 4.03 -15.88 -9.18
N GLU A 346 4.91 -16.50 -9.95
CA GLU A 346 4.53 -17.47 -11.00
C GLU A 346 4.18 -18.85 -10.43
N THR A 347 4.71 -19.24 -9.27
CA THR A 347 4.30 -20.49 -8.57
C THR A 347 2.87 -20.46 -8.02
N ARG A 348 2.13 -19.34 -8.16
CA ARG A 348 0.70 -19.23 -7.79
C ARG A 348 -0.26 -19.29 -8.99
N MET A 349 0.27 -19.37 -10.21
CA MET A 349 -0.52 -19.38 -11.45
C MET A 349 -0.49 -20.75 -12.16
N ARG A 350 0.12 -21.77 -11.54
CA ARG A 350 0.05 -23.17 -11.97
C ARG A 350 -0.24 -24.04 -10.76
N ASP A 351 -1.49 -24.01 -10.32
CA ASP A 351 -2.19 -25.11 -9.64
C ASP A 351 -3.69 -24.82 -9.69
#